data_AF-A0A135UZI9-F1
#
_entry.id   AF-A0A135UZI9-F1
#
_cell.length_a   1.000
_cell.length_b   1.000
_cell.length_c   1.000
_cell.angle_alpha   90.00
_cell.angle_beta   90.00
_cell.angle_gamma   90.00
#
_symmetry.space_group_name_H-M   'P 1'
#
loop_
_entity.id
_entity.type
_entity.pdbx_description
1 polymer ?
#
loop_
_entity_poly.entity_id
_entity_poly.type
_entity_poly.pdbx_seq_one_letter_code
_entity_poly.pdbx_strand_id
1 'polypeptide(L)'
;MSSTQSVQCFGKKRTATAVAQCKAGKGLVKVNGKPLSLVQPEILRFKRSACSLPAQFAKSVQEDEATRVYTRKPHIKNQETRMRRTNPSPAPQVYEPLLVLGLDKFANIDIRVRVTGGGHTSQIYAIRQAIAKSVVAYYQKFVDEHSKNMLKQALVQFDRTLLVADNRRCEPKKFGGKGARSRFQKSYR
;
A
#
# COMPACT_ATOMS: atom_id res chain seq x y z
N MET A 1 -7.88 -36.95 6.58
CA MET A 1 -7.03 -35.92 5.93
C MET A 1 -7.51 -34.55 6.39
N SER A 2 -6.78 -33.85 7.26
CA SER A 2 -7.17 -32.50 7.65
C SER A 2 -7.02 -31.57 6.44
N SER A 3 -8.12 -30.97 6.00
CA SER A 3 -8.11 -30.01 4.89
C SER A 3 -7.23 -28.81 5.27
N THR A 4 -6.31 -28.44 4.38
CA THR A 4 -5.42 -27.29 4.62
C THR A 4 -6.24 -25.99 4.50
N GLN A 5 -6.24 -25.20 5.57
CA GLN A 5 -6.89 -23.89 5.59
C GLN A 5 -6.28 -22.99 4.52
N SER A 6 -7.03 -22.80 3.43
CA SER A 6 -6.57 -22.03 2.28
C SER A 6 -7.70 -21.23 1.64
N VAL A 7 -7.33 -20.06 1.14
CA VAL A 7 -8.21 -19.14 0.41
C VAL A 7 -7.49 -18.63 -0.82
N GLN A 8 -8.20 -18.52 -1.94
CA GLN A 8 -7.72 -17.89 -3.15
C GLN A 8 -8.51 -16.61 -3.43
N CYS A 9 -7.80 -15.53 -3.72
CA CYS A 9 -8.38 -14.23 -4.02
C CYS A 9 -7.74 -13.63 -5.26
N PHE A 10 -8.44 -12.69 -5.90
CA PHE A 10 -7.92 -11.98 -7.06
C PHE A 10 -8.03 -10.45 -6.93
N GLY A 11 -6.99 -9.77 -7.40
CA GLY A 11 -6.94 -8.33 -7.65
C GLY A 11 -6.93 -8.06 -9.16
N LYS A 12 -7.61 -6.99 -9.58
CA LYS A 12 -7.69 -6.59 -10.99
C LYS A 12 -7.49 -5.10 -11.13
N LYS A 13 -6.56 -4.70 -11.99
CA LYS A 13 -6.38 -3.30 -12.41
C LYS A 13 -6.03 -3.24 -13.89
N ARG A 14 -6.88 -2.58 -14.68
CA ARG A 14 -6.77 -2.63 -16.16
C ARG A 14 -6.64 -4.09 -16.60
N THR A 15 -5.66 -4.42 -17.43
CA THR A 15 -5.37 -5.77 -17.90
C THR A 15 -4.55 -6.62 -16.92
N ALA A 16 -4.03 -6.04 -15.83
CA ALA A 16 -3.26 -6.79 -14.84
C ALA A 16 -4.19 -7.59 -13.91
N THR A 17 -3.86 -8.87 -13.75
CA THR A 17 -4.54 -9.80 -12.84
C THR A 17 -3.53 -10.34 -11.83
N ALA A 18 -3.85 -10.21 -10.55
CA ALA A 18 -3.06 -10.75 -9.45
C ALA A 18 -3.87 -11.81 -8.72
N VAL A 19 -3.35 -13.03 -8.60
CA VAL A 19 -3.97 -14.14 -7.86
C VAL A 19 -3.17 -14.35 -6.59
N ALA A 20 -3.81 -14.20 -5.43
CA ALA A 20 -3.23 -14.42 -4.11
C ALA A 20 -3.77 -15.71 -3.50
N GLN A 21 -2.88 -16.59 -3.07
CA GLN A 21 -3.19 -17.76 -2.26
C GLN A 21 -2.76 -17.49 -0.82
N CYS A 22 -3.73 -17.50 0.10
CA CYS A 22 -3.50 -17.42 1.54
C CYS A 22 -3.61 -18.80 2.16
N LYS A 23 -2.64 -19.14 3.01
CA LYS A 23 -2.64 -20.35 3.83
C LYS A 23 -2.27 -19.99 5.26
N ALA A 24 -2.72 -20.78 6.24
CA ALA A 24 -2.20 -20.67 7.60
C ALA A 24 -0.67 -20.86 7.59
N GLY A 25 0.08 -19.99 8.26
CA GLY A 25 1.53 -19.94 8.17
C GLY A 25 2.21 -18.99 9.16
N LYS A 26 3.43 -18.57 8.84
CA LYS A 26 4.32 -17.77 9.71
C LYS A 26 4.44 -16.30 9.30
N GLY A 27 3.63 -15.84 8.34
CA GLY A 27 3.64 -14.46 7.86
C GLY A 27 4.47 -14.19 6.62
N LEU A 28 4.71 -15.21 5.80
CA LEU A 28 5.55 -15.09 4.61
C LEU A 28 4.76 -14.51 3.42
N VAL A 29 5.16 -13.33 2.93
CA VAL A 29 4.56 -12.70 1.73
C VAL A 29 5.52 -12.74 0.54
N LYS A 30 5.09 -13.41 -0.54
CA LYS A 30 5.86 -13.57 -1.80
C LYS A 30 5.04 -13.14 -3.02
N VAL A 31 5.68 -12.46 -3.96
CA VAL A 31 5.13 -12.10 -5.27
C VAL A 31 6.00 -12.70 -6.36
N ASN A 32 5.42 -13.53 -7.23
CA ASN A 32 6.14 -14.22 -8.31
C ASN A 32 7.41 -14.96 -7.84
N GLY A 33 7.38 -15.54 -6.63
CA GLY A 33 8.51 -16.25 -6.01
C GLY A 33 9.53 -15.36 -5.30
N LYS A 34 9.49 -14.03 -5.49
CA LYS A 34 10.35 -13.05 -4.80
C LYS A 34 9.65 -12.50 -3.55
N PRO A 35 10.37 -12.11 -2.49
CA PRO A 35 9.75 -11.42 -1.34
C PRO A 35 9.20 -10.05 -1.76
N LEU A 36 8.20 -9.56 -1.03
CA LEU A 36 7.51 -8.30 -1.32
C LEU A 36 8.46 -7.09 -1.44
N SER A 37 9.55 -7.10 -0.67
CA SER A 37 10.58 -6.05 -0.66
C SER A 37 11.30 -5.89 -2.00
N LEU A 38 11.35 -6.94 -2.82
CA LEU A 38 12.09 -6.96 -4.09
C LEU A 38 11.19 -6.74 -5.31
N VAL A 39 9.92 -6.41 -5.13
CA VAL A 39 9.00 -6.11 -6.25
C VAL A 39 9.43 -4.82 -6.95
N GLN A 40 9.75 -4.89 -8.24
CA GLN A 40 10.10 -3.72 -9.05
C GLN A 40 8.84 -3.03 -9.62
N PRO A 41 8.89 -1.72 -9.95
CA PRO A 41 10.00 -0.77 -9.82
C PRO A 41 10.08 -0.11 -8.44
N GLU A 42 11.29 0.24 -8.02
CA GLU A 42 11.58 0.75 -6.67
C GLU A 42 10.86 2.07 -6.37
N ILE A 43 10.62 2.90 -7.38
CA ILE A 43 9.94 4.20 -7.26
C ILE A 43 8.49 4.03 -6.78
N LEU A 44 7.83 2.94 -7.15
CA LEU A 44 6.45 2.65 -6.75
C LEU A 44 6.37 1.88 -5.42
N ARG A 45 7.51 1.50 -4.84
CA ARG A 45 7.61 1.06 -3.44
C ARG A 45 7.57 2.22 -2.47
N PHE A 46 7.51 3.47 -2.92
CA PHE A 46 7.65 4.63 -2.04
C PHE A 46 6.78 5.75 -2.58
N LYS A 47 5.53 5.84 -2.09
CA LYS A 47 4.62 6.92 -2.46
C LYS A 47 5.14 8.19 -1.79
N ARG A 48 5.69 9.12 -2.60
CA ARG A 48 5.99 10.48 -2.15
C ARG A 48 4.64 11.21 -2.02
N SER A 49 3.95 11.05 -0.89
CA SER A 49 2.80 11.88 -0.54
C SER A 49 3.15 12.72 0.68
N ALA A 50 3.35 14.01 0.43
CA ALA A 50 3.10 15.03 1.42
C ALA A 50 1.62 14.96 1.80
N CYS A 51 1.30 14.64 3.04
CA CYS A 51 0.15 15.17 3.76
C CYS A 51 0.28 14.77 5.24
N SER A 52 0.17 15.76 6.10
CA SER A 52 0.21 15.70 7.56
C SER A 52 -0.69 14.62 8.17
N LEU A 53 -0.13 13.78 9.03
CA LEU A 53 -0.88 13.20 10.15
C LEU A 53 -0.68 14.13 11.37
N PRO A 54 -1.76 14.52 12.08
CA PRO A 54 -1.64 15.38 13.24
C PRO A 54 -0.95 14.65 14.40
N ALA A 55 -0.01 15.35 15.02
CA ALA A 55 0.62 14.96 16.28
C ALA A 55 -0.43 14.96 17.41
N GLN A 56 -0.93 13.79 17.82
CA GLN A 56 -1.74 13.68 19.04
C GLN A 56 -1.41 12.47 19.94
N PHE A 57 -0.43 11.63 19.60
CA PHE A 57 -0.12 10.43 20.41
C PHE A 57 1.34 10.37 20.89
N ALA A 58 1.87 11.50 21.39
CA ALA A 58 3.22 11.58 21.95
C ALA A 58 3.27 12.55 23.14
N LYS A 59 2.52 12.26 24.20
CA LYS A 59 2.75 12.82 25.54
C LYS A 59 2.29 11.84 26.60
N SER A 60 3.20 11.02 27.13
CA SER A 60 3.19 10.58 28.53
C SER A 60 4.36 9.63 28.80
N VAL A 61 5.59 10.15 28.89
CA VAL A 61 6.63 9.61 29.78
C VAL A 61 7.39 10.81 30.33
N GLN A 62 7.55 10.82 31.65
CA GLN A 62 7.88 11.94 32.53
C GLN A 62 9.29 12.51 32.29
N GLU A 63 9.39 13.84 32.32
CA GLU A 63 10.65 14.56 32.53
C GLU A 63 10.77 14.85 34.02
N ASP A 64 11.61 14.08 34.71
CA ASP A 64 12.19 14.45 36.00
C ASP A 64 13.68 14.11 35.92
N GLU A 65 14.53 15.13 35.72
CA GLU A 65 15.63 15.45 36.64
C GLU A 65 16.53 16.59 36.14
N ALA A 66 16.79 17.50 37.09
CA ALA A 66 18.04 18.19 37.33
C ALA A 66 18.49 19.33 36.38
N THR A 67 18.10 20.53 36.80
CA THR A 67 18.88 21.77 36.71
C THR A 67 20.27 21.61 37.32
N ARG A 68 21.32 22.12 36.63
CA ARG A 68 22.65 22.62 37.11
C ARG A 68 23.71 22.23 36.06
N VAL A 69 24.61 23.06 35.54
CA VAL A 69 25.33 24.21 36.09
C VAL A 69 26.02 24.94 34.91
N TYR A 70 25.83 26.25 34.85
CA TYR A 70 26.81 27.28 34.49
C TYR A 70 27.59 27.25 33.14
N THR A 71 27.32 28.31 32.37
CA THR A 71 28.28 29.33 31.88
C THR A 71 28.56 29.49 30.38
N ARG A 72 28.55 30.78 30.02
CA ARG A 72 29.13 31.50 28.86
C ARG A 72 28.42 31.30 27.51
N LYS A 73 27.58 32.30 27.19
CA LYS A 73 27.31 32.73 25.80
C LYS A 73 28.61 33.24 25.17
N PRO A 74 28.96 32.77 23.97
CA PRO A 74 29.49 33.65 22.95
C PRO A 74 28.57 33.68 21.73
N HIS A 75 28.44 34.88 21.19
CA HIS A 75 27.71 35.23 19.99
C HIS A 75 28.34 34.51 18.78
N ILE A 76 27.75 33.40 18.33
CA ILE A 76 28.11 32.75 17.08
C ILE A 76 27.06 33.13 16.04
N LYS A 77 27.57 33.68 14.95
CA LYS A 77 26.86 34.20 13.78
C LYS A 77 25.79 33.21 13.32
N ASN A 78 24.62 33.75 12.99
CA ASN A 78 23.52 33.09 12.30
C ASN A 78 24.04 32.20 11.18
N GLN A 79 24.15 30.91 11.47
CA GLN A 79 24.11 29.85 10.48
C GLN A 79 22.92 28.99 10.88
N GLU A 80 21.75 29.37 10.37
CA GLU A 80 20.72 28.39 10.03
C GLU A 80 21.30 27.46 8.95
N THR A 81 22.30 26.67 9.31
CA THR A 81 22.74 25.51 8.54
C THR A 81 21.62 24.50 8.68
N ARG A 82 20.66 24.63 7.75
CA ARG A 82 19.74 23.60 7.25
C ARG A 82 19.79 22.37 8.15
N MET A 83 18.95 22.32 9.17
CA MET A 83 18.49 21.04 9.67
C MET A 83 18.04 20.27 8.44
N ARG A 84 18.84 19.26 8.03
CA ARG A 84 18.40 18.27 7.08
C ARG A 84 17.19 17.67 7.75
N ARG A 85 15.99 18.14 7.37
CA ARG A 85 14.73 17.50 7.68
C ARG A 85 14.98 16.05 7.32
N THR A 86 15.19 15.20 8.32
CA THR A 86 15.37 13.77 8.12
C THR A 86 14.13 13.33 7.38
N ASN A 87 14.32 13.02 6.10
CA ASN A 87 13.22 12.83 5.17
C ASN A 87 12.27 11.80 5.78
N PRO A 88 10.97 12.12 5.96
CA PRO A 88 10.03 11.11 6.43
C PRO A 88 10.08 9.96 5.42
N SER A 89 10.41 8.77 5.94
CA SER A 89 10.55 7.55 5.16
C SER A 89 9.30 7.33 4.32
N PRO A 90 9.41 7.21 2.98
CA PRO A 90 8.24 7.06 2.14
C PRO A 90 7.52 5.73 2.45
N ALA A 91 6.19 5.74 2.49
CA ALA A 91 5.39 4.53 2.69
C ALA A 91 5.19 3.81 1.34
N PRO A 92 5.33 2.48 1.26
CA PRO A 92 5.15 1.76 0.00
C PRO A 92 3.71 1.54 -0.44
N GLN A 93 3.41 1.78 -1.73
CA GLN A 93 2.08 1.46 -2.31
C GLN A 93 1.69 -0.01 -2.11
N VAL A 94 2.66 -0.90 -2.04
CA VAL A 94 2.46 -2.35 -1.85
C VAL A 94 2.23 -2.72 -0.38
N TYR A 95 2.78 -1.95 0.57
CA TYR A 95 2.72 -2.23 2.01
C TYR A 95 1.58 -1.53 2.72
N GLU A 96 0.86 -0.63 2.05
CA GLU A 96 -0.33 0.03 2.59
C GLU A 96 -1.32 -0.91 3.28
N PRO A 97 -1.73 -2.06 2.72
CA PRO A 97 -2.63 -2.98 3.43
C PRO A 97 -2.00 -3.60 4.69
N LEU A 98 -0.67 -3.74 4.76
CA LEU A 98 0.01 -4.18 5.97
C LEU A 98 -0.01 -3.10 7.05
N LEU A 99 0.17 -1.84 6.66
CA LEU A 99 0.19 -0.71 7.59
C LEU A 99 -1.21 -0.43 8.16
N VAL A 100 -2.27 -0.52 7.34
CA VAL A 100 -3.65 -0.25 7.78
C VAL A 100 -4.19 -1.34 8.70
N LEU A 101 -3.88 -2.61 8.43
CA LEU A 101 -4.42 -3.73 9.20
C LEU A 101 -3.56 -4.12 10.42
N GLY A 102 -2.32 -3.65 10.47
CA GLY A 102 -1.33 -4.03 11.48
C GLY A 102 -0.62 -5.35 11.13
N LEU A 103 0.63 -5.48 11.59
CA LEU A 103 1.48 -6.66 11.31
C LEU A 103 0.95 -7.93 11.99
N ASP A 104 0.24 -7.79 13.10
CA ASP A 104 -0.26 -8.90 13.92
C ASP A 104 -1.21 -9.82 13.13
N LYS A 105 -2.02 -9.24 12.23
CA LYS A 105 -2.97 -9.98 11.40
C LYS A 105 -2.28 -10.80 10.31
N PHE A 106 -1.05 -10.45 9.94
CA PHE A 106 -0.26 -11.18 8.94
C PHE A 106 0.61 -12.28 9.54
N ALA A 107 0.92 -12.23 10.84
CA ALA A 107 1.80 -13.22 11.50
C ALA A 107 1.32 -14.68 11.32
N ASN A 108 0.00 -14.89 11.23
CA ASN A 108 -0.62 -16.21 11.17
C ASN A 108 -0.84 -16.73 9.72
N ILE A 109 -0.53 -15.93 8.70
CA ILE A 109 -0.94 -16.20 7.31
C ILE A 109 0.24 -16.07 6.34
N ASP A 110 0.45 -17.09 5.52
CA ASP A 110 1.38 -17.04 4.39
C ASP A 110 0.63 -16.67 3.10
N ILE A 111 1.15 -15.67 2.37
CA ILE A 111 0.53 -15.13 1.14
C ILE A 111 1.48 -15.32 -0.04
N ARG A 112 1.02 -16.04 -1.06
CA ARG A 112 1.71 -16.18 -2.35
C ARG A 112 0.90 -15.53 -3.45
N VAL A 113 1.45 -14.50 -4.08
CA VAL A 113 0.82 -13.75 -5.17
C VAL A 113 1.49 -14.08 -6.50
N ARG A 114 0.70 -14.40 -7.52
CA ARG A 114 1.13 -14.50 -8.91
C ARG A 114 0.46 -13.39 -9.72
N VAL A 115 1.24 -12.68 -10.53
CA VAL A 115 0.73 -11.55 -11.32
C VAL A 115 1.05 -11.74 -12.80
N THR A 116 0.05 -11.51 -13.64
CA THR A 116 0.16 -11.62 -15.10
C THR A 116 -0.49 -10.41 -15.77
N GLY A 117 0.05 -10.03 -16.93
CA GLY A 117 -0.47 -8.94 -17.77
C GLY A 117 -0.23 -7.53 -17.22
N GLY A 118 -0.67 -6.53 -18.00
CA GLY A 118 -0.53 -5.11 -17.68
C GLY A 118 0.93 -4.60 -17.62
N GLY A 119 1.08 -3.36 -17.17
CA GLY A 119 2.38 -2.75 -16.88
C GLY A 119 2.67 -2.68 -15.38
N HIS A 120 3.88 -2.26 -15.02
CA HIS A 120 4.37 -2.21 -13.64
C HIS A 120 3.41 -1.53 -12.64
N THR A 121 2.91 -0.34 -13.00
CA THR A 121 1.98 0.41 -12.15
C THR A 121 0.67 -0.36 -11.93
N SER A 122 0.06 -0.90 -12.99
CA SER A 122 -1.18 -1.68 -12.86
C SER A 122 -0.99 -2.97 -12.06
N GLN A 123 0.17 -3.63 -12.20
CA GLN A 123 0.49 -4.83 -11.44
C GLN A 123 0.56 -4.55 -9.94
N ILE A 124 1.18 -3.44 -9.53
CA ILE A 124 1.27 -3.03 -8.12
C ILE A 124 -0.11 -2.81 -7.51
N TYR A 125 -1.00 -2.07 -8.19
CA TYR A 125 -2.37 -1.89 -7.71
C TYR A 125 -3.14 -3.22 -7.63
N ALA A 126 -2.91 -4.14 -8.56
CA ALA A 126 -3.53 -5.46 -8.51
C ALA A 126 -3.01 -6.30 -7.32
N ILE A 127 -1.70 -6.27 -7.03
CA ILE A 127 -1.09 -6.92 -5.87
C ILE A 127 -1.66 -6.35 -4.57
N ARG A 128 -1.67 -5.02 -4.44
CA ARG A 128 -2.21 -4.28 -3.30
C ARG A 128 -3.64 -4.73 -2.99
N GLN A 129 -4.47 -4.79 -4.03
CA GLN A 129 -5.86 -5.25 -3.90
C GLN A 129 -5.98 -6.73 -3.54
N ALA A 130 -5.13 -7.59 -4.14
CA ALA A 130 -5.16 -9.02 -3.88
C ALA A 130 -4.82 -9.36 -2.42
N ILE A 131 -3.81 -8.67 -1.84
CA ILE A 131 -3.40 -8.85 -0.44
C ILE A 131 -4.51 -8.40 0.52
N ALA A 132 -5.11 -7.21 0.30
CA ALA A 132 -6.18 -6.72 1.17
C ALA A 132 -7.40 -7.65 1.18
N LYS A 133 -7.83 -8.09 -0.01
CA LYS A 133 -8.94 -9.05 -0.14
C LYS A 133 -8.63 -10.39 0.50
N SER A 134 -7.39 -10.86 0.39
CA SER A 134 -7.04 -12.19 0.82
C SER A 134 -7.08 -12.34 2.34
N VAL A 135 -6.68 -11.30 3.08
CA VAL A 135 -6.84 -11.25 4.54
C VAL A 135 -8.32 -11.25 4.93
N VAL A 136 -9.13 -10.37 4.33
CA VAL A 136 -10.57 -10.29 4.63
C VAL A 136 -11.27 -11.62 4.34
N ALA A 137 -10.92 -12.29 3.24
CA ALA A 137 -11.49 -13.58 2.87
C ALA A 137 -11.01 -14.73 3.77
N TYR A 138 -9.81 -14.63 4.34
CA TYR A 138 -9.33 -15.59 5.33
C TYR A 138 -10.11 -15.50 6.65
N TYR A 139 -10.28 -14.28 7.17
CA TYR A 139 -11.07 -14.03 8.39
C TYR A 139 -12.54 -14.42 8.22
N GLN A 140 -13.11 -14.18 7.03
CA GLN A 140 -14.47 -14.63 6.68
C GLN A 140 -14.68 -16.13 6.85
N LYS A 141 -13.65 -16.95 6.60
CA LYS A 141 -13.77 -18.41 6.54
C LYS A 141 -13.30 -19.10 7.81
N PHE A 142 -12.32 -18.56 8.53
CA PHE A 142 -11.58 -19.29 9.56
C PHE A 142 -11.54 -18.64 10.94
N VAL A 143 -11.97 -17.38 11.12
CA VAL A 143 -11.87 -16.69 12.42
C VAL A 143 -13.26 -16.26 12.90
N ASP A 144 -13.73 -15.08 12.52
CA ASP A 144 -14.98 -14.51 13.00
C ASP A 144 -15.48 -13.37 12.09
N GLU A 145 -16.81 -13.19 12.08
CA GLU A 145 -17.49 -12.21 11.23
C GLU A 145 -17.26 -10.76 11.72
N HIS A 146 -17.15 -10.57 13.04
CA HIS A 146 -16.97 -9.25 13.65
C HIS A 146 -15.61 -8.63 13.28
N SER A 147 -14.51 -9.34 13.51
CA SER A 147 -13.16 -8.91 13.15
C SER A 147 -13.05 -8.64 11.66
N LYS A 148 -13.67 -9.47 10.82
CA LYS A 148 -13.75 -9.24 9.37
C LYS A 148 -14.44 -7.92 9.05
N ASN A 149 -15.52 -7.57 9.73
CA ASN A 149 -16.22 -6.29 9.51
C ASN A 149 -15.40 -5.10 9.99
N MET A 150 -14.67 -5.22 11.11
CA MET A 150 -13.70 -4.20 11.54
C MET A 150 -12.61 -3.97 10.50
N LEU A 151 -12.00 -5.05 9.98
CA LEU A 151 -10.98 -4.98 8.93
C LEU A 151 -11.52 -4.35 7.65
N LYS A 152 -12.75 -4.71 7.24
CA LYS A 152 -13.41 -4.11 6.08
C LYS A 152 -13.65 -2.61 6.28
N GLN A 153 -14.14 -2.20 7.44
CA GLN A 153 -14.39 -0.78 7.75
C GLN A 153 -13.09 0.02 7.70
N ALA A 154 -12.01 -0.48 8.32
CA ALA A 154 -10.69 0.16 8.29
C ALA A 154 -10.16 0.32 6.84
N LEU A 155 -10.29 -0.72 6.01
CA LEU A 155 -9.87 -0.67 4.61
C LEU A 155 -10.71 0.30 3.77
N VAL A 156 -12.02 0.31 3.95
CA VAL A 156 -12.94 1.20 3.21
C VAL A 156 -12.73 2.65 3.61
N GLN A 157 -12.51 2.91 4.91
CA GLN A 157 -12.23 4.25 5.44
C GLN A 157 -10.94 4.82 4.85
N PHE A 158 -9.91 3.98 4.68
CA PHE A 158 -8.66 4.41 4.06
C PHE A 158 -8.79 4.58 2.53
N ASP A 159 -9.18 3.52 1.82
CA ASP A 159 -9.30 3.52 0.37
C ASP A 159 -10.21 2.38 -0.12
N ARG A 160 -11.36 2.75 -0.70
CA ARG A 160 -12.33 1.79 -1.28
C ARG A 160 -11.72 0.89 -2.37
N THR A 161 -10.68 1.34 -3.06
CA THR A 161 -10.06 0.59 -4.17
C THR A 161 -9.25 -0.63 -3.72
N LEU A 162 -8.97 -0.76 -2.41
CA LEU A 162 -8.35 -1.94 -1.81
C LEU A 162 -9.26 -3.17 -1.86
N LEU A 163 -10.57 -2.97 -1.72
CA LEU A 163 -11.56 -4.05 -1.76
C LEU A 163 -12.27 -4.10 -3.11
N VAL A 164 -12.66 -2.97 -3.68
CA VAL A 164 -13.42 -2.94 -4.95
C VAL A 164 -12.48 -2.59 -6.10
N ALA A 165 -12.57 -3.34 -7.21
CA ALA A 165 -11.69 -3.09 -8.36
C ALA A 165 -12.14 -1.83 -9.12
N ASP A 166 -11.16 -1.08 -9.63
CA ASP A 166 -11.41 0.04 -10.53
C ASP A 166 -11.94 -0.48 -11.88
N ASN A 167 -13.11 0.01 -12.29
CA ASN A 167 -13.81 -0.40 -13.51
C ASN A 167 -13.23 0.22 -14.79
N ARG A 168 -12.34 1.22 -14.69
CA ARG A 168 -11.85 1.99 -15.85
C ARG A 168 -11.07 1.13 -16.85
N ARG A 169 -11.44 1.23 -18.13
CA ARG A 169 -10.82 0.55 -19.29
C ARG A 169 -10.50 1.51 -20.42
N CYS A 170 -9.59 1.11 -21.31
CA CYS A 170 -9.26 1.87 -22.50
C CYS A 170 -10.45 1.85 -23.47
N GLU A 171 -10.99 3.02 -23.80
CA GLU A 171 -12.00 3.16 -24.84
C GLU A 171 -11.40 2.77 -26.21
N PRO A 172 -12.17 2.11 -27.09
CA PRO A 172 -11.70 1.75 -28.42
C PRO A 172 -11.38 2.99 -29.26
N LYS A 173 -10.41 2.87 -30.18
CA LYS A 173 -10.05 3.91 -31.13
C LYS A 173 -11.17 4.09 -32.18
N LYS A 174 -11.52 5.34 -32.48
CA LYS A 174 -12.44 5.71 -33.55
C LYS A 174 -11.65 6.16 -34.79
N PHE A 175 -12.23 6.02 -35.98
CA PHE A 175 -11.60 6.50 -37.21
C PHE A 175 -11.49 8.04 -37.22
N GLY A 176 -10.60 8.59 -38.06
CA GLY A 176 -10.45 10.03 -38.21
C GLY A 176 -9.61 10.73 -37.13
N GLY A 177 -8.77 9.99 -36.41
CA GLY A 177 -7.75 10.55 -35.52
C GLY A 177 -6.89 9.50 -34.83
N LYS A 178 -5.94 9.92 -33.99
CA LYS A 178 -4.95 9.01 -33.38
C LYS A 178 -5.51 8.21 -32.20
N GLY A 179 -6.46 8.75 -31.44
CA GLY A 179 -6.99 8.13 -30.21
C GLY A 179 -8.50 7.91 -30.20
N ALA A 180 -9.05 7.50 -29.06
CA ALA A 180 -10.49 7.28 -28.88
C ALA A 180 -11.33 8.57 -29.08
N ARG A 181 -10.78 9.73 -28.69
CA ARG A 181 -11.45 11.05 -28.75
C ARG A 181 -10.70 12.10 -29.59
N SER A 182 -9.42 11.89 -29.87
CA SER A 182 -8.60 12.80 -30.67
C SER A 182 -8.95 12.66 -32.15
N ARG A 183 -9.16 13.80 -32.85
CA ARG A 183 -9.34 13.86 -34.31
C ARG A 183 -8.10 14.44 -34.99
N PHE A 184 -7.88 14.12 -36.26
CA PHE A 184 -6.83 14.77 -37.07
C PHE A 184 -7.15 16.24 -37.30
N GLN A 185 -6.09 17.06 -37.38
CA GLN A 185 -6.20 18.49 -37.68
C GLN A 185 -6.69 18.71 -39.11
N LYS A 186 -7.56 19.71 -39.32
CA LYS A 186 -8.07 20.10 -40.64
C LYS A 186 -7.43 21.43 -41.06
N SER A 187 -7.14 21.59 -42.35
CA SER A 187 -6.54 22.80 -42.92
C SER A 187 -7.55 23.83 -43.44
N TYR A 188 -8.85 23.50 -43.51
CA TYR A 188 -9.98 24.35 -43.94
C TYR A 188 -9.81 25.08 -45.29
N ARG A 189 -8.80 24.70 -46.08
CA ARG A 189 -8.59 25.18 -47.45
C ARG A 189 -9.55 24.53 -48.42
#